data_AF-A0A967UIM0-F1
#
_entry.id   AF-A0A967UIM0-F1
#
_cell.length_a   1.000
_cell.length_b   1.000
_cell.length_c   1.000
_cell.angle_alpha   90.00
_cell.angle_beta   90.00
_cell.angle_gamma   90.00
#
_symmetry.space_group_name_H-M   'P 1'
#
loop_
_entity.id
_entity.type
_entity.pdbx_description
1 polymer ?
#
loop_
_entity_poly.entity_id
_entity_poly.type
_entity_poly.pdbx_seq_one_letter_code
_entity_poly.pdbx_strand_id
1 'polypeptide(L)' 'MTTSRHKHQLDPKRLPRHVAIIMDGNGRWAKRQGVSRLKGHEAGAKAV' A
#
# COMPACT_ATOMS: atom_id res chain seq x y z
N MET A 1 10.96 -19.50 -23.00
CA MET A 1 9.80 -19.58 -22.09
C MET A 1 9.44 -18.18 -21.64
N THR A 2 8.55 -17.49 -22.36
CA THR A 2 8.10 -16.13 -22.03
C THR A 2 6.88 -16.22 -21.13
N THR A 3 7.00 -15.78 -19.88
CA THR A 3 5.87 -15.66 -18.95
C THR A 3 4.97 -14.51 -19.44
N SER A 4 3.78 -14.86 -19.93
CA SER A 4 2.73 -13.90 -20.23
C SER A 4 2.25 -13.27 -18.91
N ARG A 5 2.61 -12.01 -18.66
CA ARG A 5 1.99 -11.21 -17.59
C ARG A 5 0.52 -11.01 -17.96
N HIS A 6 -0.37 -11.76 -17.32
CA HIS A 6 -1.79 -11.44 -17.36
C HIS A 6 -2.01 -10.06 -16.73
N LYS A 7 -2.18 -9.04 -17.57
CA LYS A 7 -2.77 -7.77 -17.15
C LYS A 7 -4.24 -8.07 -16.86
N HIS A 8 -4.60 -8.25 -15.58
CA HIS A 8 -6.00 -8.23 -15.20
C HIS A 8 -6.56 -6.85 -15.54
N GLN A 9 -7.25 -6.76 -16.67
CA GLN A 9 -7.92 -5.55 -17.09
C GLN A 9 -9.15 -5.38 -16.20
N LEU A 10 -9.15 -4.32 -15.39
CA LEU A 10 -10.31 -3.92 -14.60
C LEU A 10 -11.33 -3.27 -15.53
N ASP A 11 -12.60 -3.61 -15.41
CA ASP A 11 -13.70 -2.94 -16.14
C ASP A 11 -13.86 -1.52 -15.59
N PRO A 12 -13.54 -0.46 -16.36
CA PRO A 12 -13.61 0.92 -15.88
C PRO A 12 -15.03 1.32 -15.45
N LYS A 13 -16.07 0.68 -16.00
CA LYS A 13 -17.47 0.97 -15.67
C LYS A 13 -17.87 0.48 -14.27
N ARG A 14 -17.07 -0.40 -13.67
CA ARG A 14 -17.33 -1.02 -12.36
C ARG A 14 -16.43 -0.47 -11.25
N LEU A 15 -15.57 0.49 -11.55
CA LEU A 15 -14.69 1.09 -10.54
C LEU A 15 -15.48 2.00 -9.59
N PRO A 16 -15.13 2.01 -8.28
CA PRO A 16 -15.73 2.92 -7.33
C PRO A 16 -15.38 4.37 -7.69
N ARG A 17 -16.34 5.28 -7.54
CA ARG A 17 -16.13 6.72 -7.78
C ARG A 17 -15.30 7.40 -6.68
N HIS A 18 -15.26 6.80 -5.49
CA HIS A 18 -14.53 7.30 -4.33
C HIS A 18 -14.01 6.14 -3.51
N VAL A 19 -12.77 6.25 -3.04
CA VAL A 19 -12.13 5.26 -2.17
C VAL A 19 -11.52 6.00 -0.99
N ALA A 20 -11.81 5.51 0.22
CA ALA A 20 -11.14 5.95 1.43
C ALA A 20 -10.30 4.79 1.96
N ILE A 21 -9.06 5.06 2.36
CA ILE A 21 -8.12 4.07 2.87
C ILE A 21 -7.66 4.51 4.26
N ILE A 22 -7.74 3.60 5.23
CA ILE A 22 -7.14 3.79 6.55
C ILE A 22 -5.79 3.08 6.54
N MET A 23 -4.72 3.85 6.65
CA MET A 23 -3.38 3.28 6.77
C MET A 23 -3.10 2.84 8.21
N ASP A 24 -3.19 1.54 8.48
CA ASP A 24 -2.73 0.93 9.73
C ASP A 24 -1.39 0.20 9.54
N GLY A 25 -0.66 -0.01 10.63
CA GLY A 25 0.48 -0.92 10.68
C GLY A 25 1.86 -0.24 10.70
N ASN A 26 1.93 1.09 10.62
CA ASN A 26 3.20 1.85 10.66
C ASN A 26 4.03 1.54 11.92
N GLY A 27 3.39 1.40 13.08
CA GLY A 27 4.06 1.02 14.32
C GLY A 27 4.57 -0.43 14.31
N ARG A 28 3.79 -1.38 13.75
CA ARG A 28 4.22 -2.78 13.60
C ARG A 28 5.35 -2.91 12.59
N TRP A 29 5.30 -2.14 11.51
CA TRP A 29 6.38 -2.03 10.55
C TRP A 29 7.65 -1.50 11.21
N ALA A 30 7.58 -0.39 11.94
CA ALA A 30 8.73 0.18 12.65
C ALA A 30 9.37 -0.83 13.62
N LYS A 31 8.54 -1.56 14.39
CA LYS A 31 9.00 -2.62 15.30
C LYS A 31 9.75 -3.73 14.56
N ARG A 32 9.25 -4.20 13.42
CA ARG A 32 9.92 -5.24 12.60
C ARG A 32 11.24 -4.77 12.00
N GLN A 33 11.34 -3.48 11.70
CA GLN A 33 12.56 -2.88 11.16
C GLN A 33 13.57 -2.45 12.25
N GLY A 34 13.23 -2.61 13.53
CA GLY A 34 14.07 -2.16 14.65
C GLY A 34 14.26 -0.64 14.71
N VAL A 35 13.33 0.13 14.14
CA VAL A 35 13.39 1.60 14.08
C VAL A 35 12.36 2.26 15.00
N SER A 36 12.52 3.55 15.24
CA SER A 36 11.57 4.34 16.03
C SER A 36 10.18 4.39 15.38
N ARG A 37 9.14 4.55 16.19
CA ARG A 37 7.76 4.72 15.70
C ARG A 37 7.62 5.92 14.76
N LEU A 38 8.34 7.02 15.03
CA LEU A 38 8.35 8.21 14.18
C LEU A 38 8.80 7.87 12.75
N LYS A 39 9.86 7.07 12.58
CA LYS A 39 10.30 6.58 11.26
C LYS A 39 9.23 5.73 10.57
N GLY A 40 8.44 4.98 11.34
CA GLY A 40 7.26 4.28 10.81
C GLY A 40 6.18 5.22 10.30
N HIS A 41 5.90 6.31 11.02
CA HIS A 41 4.95 7.33 10.56
C HIS A 41 5.47 8.08 9.33
N GLU A 42 6.75 8.43 9.27
CA GLU A 42 7.39 9.04 8.10
C GLU A 42 7.32 8.12 6.87
N ALA A 43 7.57 6.81 7.06
CA ALA A 43 7.43 5.82 6.00
C ALA A 43 5.98 5.72 5.51
N GLY A 44 5.01 5.72 6.42
CA GLY A 44 3.59 5.77 6.08
C GLY A 44 3.21 7.04 5.31
N ALA A 45 3.75 8.20 5.70
CA ALA A 45 3.52 9.46 5.01
C ALA A 45 4.15 9.52 3.61
N LYS A 46 5.25 8.78 3.37
CA LYS A 46 5.86 8.66 2.04
C LYS A 46 5.11 7.70 1.10
N ALA A 47 4.28 6.82 1.64
CA ALA A 47 3.57 5.79 0.90
C ALA A 47 2.20 6.27 0.36
N VAL A 48 1.76 7.47 0.76
CA VAL A 48 0.56 8.14 0.25
C VAL A 48 0.86 9.14 -0.85
#